data_AF-A0A1M5F0L2-F1
#
_entry.id   AF-A0A1M5F0L2-F1
#
_cell.length_a   1.000
_cell.length_b   1.000
_cell.length_c   1.000
_cell.angle_alpha   90.00
_cell.angle_beta   90.00
_cell.angle_gamma   90.00
#
_symmetry.space_group_name_H-M   'P 1'
#
loop_
_entity.id
_entity.type
_entity.pdbx_description
1 polymer ?
#
loop_
_entity_poly.entity_id
_entity_poly.type
_entity_poly.pdbx_seq_one_letter_code
_entity_poly.pdbx_strand_id
1 'polypeptide(L)' 'MDDKKASKLQHWERHWRKWYLLYFYVGVGINFLLYFTKPYGFDPSGSILWGSFYGIGIPLSTMFVGAHIHRKIWGI' A
#
# COMPACT_ATOMS: atom_id res chain seq x y z
N MET A 1 22.12 19.60 12.36
CA MET A 1 21.97 18.13 12.30
C MET A 1 21.02 17.76 11.15
N ASP A 2 21.03 18.53 10.05
CA ASP A 2 19.85 18.71 9.20
C ASP A 2 20.06 18.32 7.73
N ASP A 3 21.29 18.31 7.22
CA ASP A 3 21.58 17.93 5.82
C ASP A 3 21.23 16.47 5.52
N LYS A 4 21.34 15.60 6.53
CA LYS A 4 21.03 14.17 6.39
C LYS A 4 19.52 13.91 6.29
N LYS A 5 18.68 14.72 6.95
CA LYS A 5 17.21 14.62 6.83
C LYS A 5 16.73 15.26 5.51
N ALA A 6 17.29 16.41 5.14
CA ALA A 6 16.98 17.08 3.88
C ALA A 6 17.29 16.21 2.65
N SER A 7 18.45 15.54 2.64
CA SER A 7 18.83 14.63 1.53
C SER A 7 17.92 13.40 1.44
N LYS A 8 17.52 12.81 2.58
CA LYS A 8 16.55 11.70 2.62
C LYS A 8 15.18 12.11 2.10
N LEU A 9 14.70 13.30 2.48
CA LEU A 9 13.42 13.84 2.02
C LEU A 9 13.45 14.12 0.51
N GLN A 10 14.52 14.72 -0.01
CA GLN A 10 14.67 14.90 -1.47
C GLN A 10 14.76 13.57 -2.24
N HIS A 11 15.40 12.56 -1.67
CA HIS A 11 15.48 11.25 -2.30
C HIS A 11 14.11 10.56 -2.31
N TRP A 12 13.35 10.73 -1.22
CA TRP A 12 11.96 10.31 -1.09
C TRP A 12 11.07 11.00 -2.12
N GLU A 13 11.11 12.33 -2.21
CA GLU A 13 10.32 13.11 -3.18
C GLU A 13 10.70 12.83 -4.63
N ARG A 14 11.93 12.40 -4.92
CA ARG A 14 12.29 11.97 -6.28
C ARG A 14 11.69 10.62 -6.65
N HIS A 15 11.45 9.76 -5.67
CA HIS A 15 10.99 8.39 -5.89
C HIS A 15 9.59 8.10 -5.33
N TRP A 16 8.90 9.10 -4.79
CA TRP A 16 7.62 8.94 -4.10
C TRP A 16 6.62 8.18 -4.97
N ARG A 17 6.53 8.53 -6.26
CA ARG A 17 5.62 7.89 -7.20
C ARG A 17 5.92 6.39 -7.38
N LYS A 18 7.20 5.99 -7.39
CA LYS A 18 7.61 4.58 -7.46
C LYS A 18 7.25 3.84 -6.17
N TRP A 19 7.49 4.45 -5.01
CA TRP A 19 7.13 3.86 -3.71
C TRP A 19 5.62 3.69 -3.56
N TYR A 20 4.83 4.70 -3.93
CA TYR A 20 3.37 4.63 -3.92
C TYR A 20 2.84 3.54 -4.84
N LEU A 21 3.37 3.43 -6.06
CA LEU A 21 3.03 2.34 -6.97
C LEU A 21 3.41 0.97 -6.39
N LEU A 22 4.59 0.86 -5.78
CA LEU A 22 5.01 -0.38 -5.12
C LEU A 22 4.03 -0.78 -4.00
N TYR A 23 3.62 0.14 -3.13
CA TYR A 23 2.62 -0.17 -2.10
C TYR A 23 1.26 -0.49 -2.65
N PHE A 24 0.85 0.18 -3.72
CA PHE A 24 -0.38 -0.12 -4.42
C PHE A 24 -0.36 -1.54 -4.98
N TYR A 25 0.70 -1.93 -5.69
CA TYR A 25 0.84 -3.29 -6.23
C TYR A 25 0.95 -4.35 -5.14
N VAL A 26 1.62 -4.05 -4.02
CA VAL A 26 1.64 -4.93 -2.85
C VAL A 26 0.23 -5.12 -2.30
N GLY A 27 -0.56 -4.05 -2.17
CA GLY A 27 -1.95 -4.14 -1.73
C GLY A 27 -2.85 -4.88 -2.71
N VAL A 28 -2.64 -4.72 -4.02
CA VAL A 28 -3.30 -5.54 -5.05
C VAL A 28 -2.91 -7.01 -4.89
N GLY A 29 -1.63 -7.31 -4.68
CA GLY A 29 -1.15 -8.67 -4.42
C GLY A 29 -1.75 -9.29 -3.16
N ILE A 30 -1.86 -8.54 -2.06
CA ILE A 30 -2.54 -8.97 -0.83
C ILE A 30 -4.03 -9.22 -1.11
N ASN A 31 -4.70 -8.35 -1.85
CA ASN A 31 -6.10 -8.55 -2.24
C ASN A 31 -6.29 -9.82 -3.09
N PHE A 32 -5.39 -10.08 -4.05
CA PHE A 32 -5.39 -11.33 -4.81
C PHE A 32 -5.12 -12.54 -3.91
N LEU A 33 -4.17 -12.45 -2.98
CA LEU A 33 -3.85 -13.53 -2.06
C LEU A 33 -5.07 -13.88 -1.19
N LEU A 34 -5.74 -12.87 -0.63
CA LEU A 34 -6.98 -13.02 0.14
C LEU A 34 -8.12 -13.62 -0.68
N TYR A 35 -8.17 -13.34 -1.98
CA TYR A 35 -9.14 -13.95 -2.89
C TYR A 35 -8.85 -15.44 -3.15
N PHE A 36 -7.57 -15.81 -3.27
CA PHE A 36 -7.14 -17.18 -3.59
C PHE A 36 -7.04 -18.12 -2.37
N THR A 37 -6.89 -17.61 -1.15
CA THR A 37 -6.70 -18.42 0.08
C THR A 37 -8.00 -19.03 0.65
N LYS A 38 -8.88 -19.60 -0.18
CA LYS A 38 -10.06 -20.34 0.31
C LYS A 38 -9.63 -21.57 1.15
N PRO A 39 -10.30 -21.85 2.28
CA PRO A 39 -11.58 -21.30 2.76
C PRO A 39 -11.47 -20.11 3.73
N TYR A 40 -10.26 -19.68 4.09
CA TYR A 40 -10.02 -18.53 4.98
C TYR A 40 -10.04 -17.18 4.25
N GLY A 41 -10.04 -17.21 2.92
CA GLY A 41 -10.09 -16.07 2.03
C GLY A 41 -11.46 -15.39 2.07
N PHE A 42 -11.44 -14.07 2.13
CA PHE A 42 -12.64 -13.24 2.08
C PHE A 42 -13.17 -13.27 0.64
N ASP A 43 -14.38 -13.80 0.42
CA ASP A 43 -15.01 -13.88 -0.89
C ASP A 43 -16.12 -12.83 -1.04
N PRO A 44 -15.77 -11.60 -1.44
CA PRO A 44 -16.76 -10.56 -1.67
C PRO A 44 -17.58 -10.81 -2.95
N SER A 45 -17.30 -11.87 -3.74
CA SER A 45 -17.99 -12.12 -5.02
C SER A 45 -19.50 -12.36 -4.88
N GLY A 46 -19.99 -12.62 -3.66
CA GLY A 46 -21.43 -12.61 -3.37
C GLY A 46 -22.12 -11.25 -3.64
N SER A 47 -21.35 -10.16 -3.74
CA SER A 47 -21.87 -8.85 -4.14
C SER A 47 -20.79 -8.01 -4.84
N ILE A 48 -21.07 -7.59 -6.08
CA ILE A 48 -20.16 -6.77 -6.91
C ILE A 48 -19.68 -5.52 -6.15
N LEU A 49 -20.56 -4.90 -5.36
CA LEU A 49 -20.24 -3.71 -4.55
C LEU A 49 -19.14 -3.99 -3.52
N TRP A 50 -19.22 -5.11 -2.81
CA TRP A 50 -18.19 -5.52 -1.86
C TRP A 50 -16.90 -5.87 -2.61
N GLY A 51 -16.99 -6.54 -3.77
CA GLY A 51 -15.83 -6.86 -4.60
C GLY A 51 -15.04 -5.61 -5.00
N SER A 52 -15.73 -4.56 -5.46
CA SER A 52 -15.12 -3.29 -5.80
C SER A 52 -14.59 -2.53 -4.57
N PHE A 53 -15.34 -2.55 -3.45
CA PHE A 53 -14.94 -1.87 -2.23
C PHE A 53 -13.64 -2.43 -1.67
N TYR A 54 -13.50 -3.75 -1.57
CA TYR A 54 -12.27 -4.38 -1.11
C TYR A 54 -11.16 -4.34 -2.17
N GLY A 55 -11.52 -4.50 -3.45
CA GLY A 55 -10.57 -4.43 -4.56
C GLY A 55 -9.87 -3.08 -4.70
N ILE A 56 -10.50 -1.98 -4.28
CA ILE A 56 -9.90 -0.64 -4.26
C ILE A 56 -9.44 -0.26 -2.85
N GLY A 57 -10.22 -0.62 -1.83
CA GLY A 57 -9.97 -0.27 -0.43
C GLY A 57 -8.70 -0.91 0.12
N ILE A 58 -8.42 -2.17 -0.21
CA ILE A 58 -7.20 -2.86 0.26
C ILE A 58 -5.94 -2.23 -0.35
N PRO A 59 -5.84 -2.00 -1.67
CA PRO A 59 -4.71 -1.28 -2.26
C PRO A 59 -4.52 0.14 -1.71
N LEU A 60 -5.59 0.92 -1.55
CA LEU A 60 -5.50 2.27 -1.00
C LEU A 60 -5.05 2.27 0.47
N SER A 61 -5.59 1.37 1.30
CA SER A 61 -5.20 1.23 2.70
C SER A 61 -3.75 0.80 2.82
N THR A 62 -3.31 -0.15 1.99
CA THR A 62 -1.91 -0.59 1.94
C THR A 62 -0.98 0.53 1.49
N MET A 63 -1.40 1.36 0.54
CA MET A 63 -0.65 2.54 0.11
C MET A 63 -0.47 3.54 1.25
N PHE A 64 -1.54 3.85 1.99
CA PHE A 64 -1.50 4.78 3.12
C PHE A 64 -0.64 4.25 4.26
N VAL A 65 -0.86 3.01 4.68
CA VAL A 65 -0.11 2.36 5.76
C VAL A 65 1.36 2.20 5.36
N GLY A 66 1.63 1.76 4.14
CA GLY A 66 2.99 1.61 3.60
C GLY A 66 3.75 2.93 3.57
N ALA A 67 3.12 4.00 3.09
CA ALA A 67 3.70 5.33 3.09
C ALA A 67 3.95 5.85 4.52
N HIS A 68 3.03 5.62 5.46
CA HIS A 68 3.16 6.03 6.85
C HIS A 68 4.30 5.28 7.55
N ILE A 69 4.37 3.96 7.40
CA ILE A 69 5.43 3.12 7.96
C ILE A 69 6.78 3.50 7.35
N HIS A 70 6.87 3.70 6.04
CA HIS A 70 8.14 4.04 5.40
C HIS A 70 8.68 5.40 5.87
N ARG A 71 7.81 6.41 6.00
CA ARG A 71 8.18 7.70 6.60
C ARG A 71 8.70 7.53 8.03
N LYS A 72 7.98 6.76 8.85
CA LYS A 72 8.36 6.48 10.24
C LYS A 72 9.70 5.74 10.35
N ILE A 73 9.95 4.75 9.50
CA ILE A 73 11.24 4.01 9.46
C ILE A 73 12.40 4.92 9.05
N TRP A 74 12.18 5.83 8.09
CA TRP A 74 13.23 6.74 7.62
C TRP A 74 13.51 7.90 8.58
N GLY A 75 12.67 8.08 9.61
CA GLY A 75 12.79 9.15 10.59
C GLY A 75 12.53 10.54 10.00
N ILE A 76 11.72 10.57 8.94
CA ILE A 76 11.20 11.78 8.29
C ILE A 76 9.93 12.21 9.02
#